data_AF-A0A2H0MVP9-F1
#
_entry.id   AF-A0A2H0MVP9-F1
#
_cell.length_a   1.000
_cell.length_b   1.000
_cell.length_c   1.000
_cell.angle_alpha   90.00
_cell.angle_beta   90.00
_cell.angle_gamma   90.00
#
_symmetry.space_group_name_H-M   'P 1'
#
loop_
_entity.id
_entity.type
_entity.pdbx_description
1 polymer ?
#
loop_
_entity_poly.entity_id
_entity_poly.type
_entity_poly.pdbx_seq_one_letter_code
_entity_poly.pdbx_strand_id
1 'polypeptide(L)'
;MLPEQHDILWTYLTIMFSLFSFYVFMNVVMHCRERGNLNGKLWGSIFGAGAIVNIMLTSHIMDLVQQEQMAAIPLQVVVVLSTMFVWGVFLKGEGLQDSSPPIVRGAFFWTTVSLLLAGYTNWLPQQRSDPPPKAAAISGDITMEQYVEMGRIIVFGAKEVAGQKSIGKGQCPLCHTFDPGDNIGRCPNLFGVEERAAQKKDEDRYKTSPVAIGEKDPATGVVKGKPMEIDEAYRRGGSEDFIAEDYLRESLMCPSCYVVTGYGKDGDTKSPMPVINKPPISLTPVELNAVIAWLQSKDTPGDFAKVTVPLPSAESSAPAKNESADDEEKPIFVTGNESVPDMINTLGCPLCHTIPGVEGAVGTLGPVLHEKTNAPNRIKDPNYKGKATSTKEYVRESILNPSAYVVFNEEAGEPFPDGLMPGDFSNKLSVQAIDKLVDFISETQAEG
;
A
#
# COMPACT_ATOMS: atom_id res chain seq x y z
N MET A 1 -15.45 -9.42 -0.27
CA MET A 1 -16.07 -9.19 -1.58
C MET A 1 -17.55 -9.48 -1.46
N LEU A 2 -18.42 -8.62 -2.00
CA LEU A 2 -19.87 -8.83 -1.93
C LEU A 2 -20.28 -10.05 -2.77
N PRO A 3 -21.21 -10.90 -2.29
CA PRO A 3 -21.54 -12.20 -2.93
C PRO A 3 -22.21 -12.14 -4.30
N GLU A 4 -22.48 -10.95 -4.85
CA GLU A 4 -23.58 -10.73 -5.80
C GLU A 4 -23.14 -10.35 -7.22
N GLN A 5 -21.83 -10.27 -7.49
CA GLN A 5 -21.32 -9.90 -8.81
C GLN A 5 -20.88 -11.13 -9.61
N HIS A 6 -21.68 -11.49 -10.63
CA HIS A 6 -21.25 -12.44 -11.65
C HIS A 6 -20.08 -11.86 -12.45
N ASP A 7 -18.98 -12.60 -12.51
CA ASP A 7 -17.77 -12.18 -13.22
C ASP A 7 -17.99 -12.29 -14.74
N ILE A 8 -17.90 -11.15 -15.42
CA ILE A 8 -18.11 -11.02 -16.87
C ILE A 8 -17.07 -11.87 -17.64
N LEU A 9 -15.86 -12.01 -17.12
CA LEU A 9 -14.78 -12.75 -17.79
C LEU A 9 -15.08 -14.25 -17.84
N TRP A 10 -15.50 -14.83 -16.71
CA TRP A 10 -15.77 -16.25 -16.61
C TRP A 10 -17.00 -16.67 -17.40
N THR A 11 -18.02 -15.82 -17.39
CA THR A 11 -19.22 -15.93 -18.22
C THR A 11 -18.87 -15.93 -19.72
N TYR A 12 -18.04 -14.97 -20.14
CA TYR A 12 -17.58 -14.91 -21.52
C TYR A 12 -16.78 -16.17 -21.91
N LEU A 13 -15.86 -16.59 -21.04
CA LEU A 13 -14.97 -17.72 -21.32
C LEU A 13 -15.74 -19.04 -21.49
N THR A 14 -16.71 -19.31 -20.61
CA THR A 14 -17.51 -20.53 -20.70
C THR A 14 -18.35 -20.59 -21.97
N ILE A 15 -18.89 -19.46 -22.43
CA ILE A 15 -19.62 -19.36 -23.71
C ILE A 15 -18.69 -19.63 -24.88
N MET A 16 -17.48 -19.05 -24.86
CA MET A 16 -16.49 -19.25 -25.92
C MET A 16 -16.05 -20.71 -26.05
N PHE A 17 -15.90 -21.44 -24.94
CA PHE A 17 -15.57 -22.86 -24.95
C PHE A 17 -16.66 -23.74 -25.57
N SER A 18 -17.93 -23.42 -25.31
CA SER A 18 -19.06 -24.09 -25.96
C SER A 18 -19.12 -23.78 -27.46
N LEU A 19 -18.94 -22.52 -27.86
CA LEU A 19 -18.91 -22.11 -29.27
C LEU A 19 -17.77 -22.80 -30.03
N PHE A 20 -16.58 -22.87 -29.42
CA PHE A 20 -15.44 -23.58 -30.01
C PHE A 20 -15.72 -25.07 -30.19
N SER A 21 -16.28 -25.74 -29.19
CA SER A 21 -16.59 -27.18 -29.28
C SER A 21 -17.63 -27.47 -30.36
N PHE A 22 -18.64 -26.59 -30.49
CA PHE A 22 -19.62 -26.68 -31.57
C PHE A 22 -18.99 -26.44 -32.96
N TYR A 23 -18.09 -25.47 -33.08
CA TYR A 23 -17.34 -25.23 -34.31
C TYR A 23 -16.53 -26.47 -34.73
N VAL A 24 -15.79 -27.08 -33.81
CA VAL A 24 -15.01 -28.30 -34.08
C VAL A 24 -15.91 -29.43 -34.55
N PHE A 25 -17.05 -29.65 -33.87
CA PHE A 25 -18.04 -30.65 -34.30
C PHE A 25 -18.52 -30.40 -35.73
N MET A 26 -18.94 -29.17 -36.04
CA MET A 26 -19.41 -28.82 -37.39
C MET A 26 -18.31 -29.00 -38.43
N ASN A 27 -17.07 -28.60 -38.11
CA ASN A 27 -15.93 -28.75 -38.98
C ASN A 27 -15.66 -30.23 -39.32
N VAL A 28 -15.71 -31.12 -38.32
CA VAL A 28 -15.52 -32.56 -38.53
C VAL A 28 -16.66 -33.16 -39.35
N VAL A 29 -17.91 -32.78 -39.06
CA VAL A 29 -19.07 -33.23 -39.84
C VAL A 29 -18.95 -32.80 -41.31
N MET A 30 -18.49 -31.58 -41.57
CA MET A 30 -18.25 -31.10 -42.93
C MET A 30 -17.19 -31.92 -43.66
N HIS A 31 -16.02 -32.16 -43.03
CA HIS A 31 -14.97 -33.00 -43.62
C HIS A 31 -15.49 -34.41 -43.94
N CYS A 32 -16.25 -35.02 -43.02
CA CYS A 32 -16.85 -36.34 -43.23
C CYS A 32 -17.90 -36.38 -44.33
N ARG A 33 -18.59 -35.27 -44.60
CA ARG A 33 -19.58 -35.16 -45.70
C ARG A 33 -18.91 -34.91 -47.05
N GLU A 34 -17.90 -34.05 -47.09
CA GLU A 34 -17.14 -33.74 -48.29
C GLU A 34 -16.29 -34.93 -48.75
N ARG A 35 -15.77 -35.70 -47.80
CA ARG A 35 -14.94 -36.88 -48.06
C ARG A 35 -15.71 -38.14 -47.65
N GLY A 36 -16.39 -38.74 -48.61
CA GLY A 36 -17.24 -39.93 -48.40
C GLY A 36 -16.53 -41.21 -47.94
N ASN A 37 -15.20 -41.16 -47.74
CA ASN A 37 -14.39 -42.26 -47.22
C ASN A 37 -14.11 -42.18 -45.71
N LEU A 38 -14.53 -41.10 -45.03
CA LEU A 38 -14.32 -40.93 -43.60
C LEU A 38 -15.42 -41.59 -42.77
N ASN A 39 -15.08 -42.11 -41.59
CA ASN A 39 -16.06 -42.69 -40.67
C ASN A 39 -16.86 -41.60 -39.94
N GLY A 40 -17.82 -41.00 -40.65
CA GLY A 40 -18.64 -39.92 -40.13
C GLY A 40 -19.49 -40.27 -38.92
N LYS A 41 -19.87 -41.55 -38.76
CA LYS A 41 -20.58 -42.03 -37.55
C LYS A 41 -19.66 -41.96 -36.32
N LEU A 42 -18.46 -42.53 -36.42
CA LEU A 42 -17.50 -42.53 -35.32
C LEU A 42 -17.11 -41.10 -34.92
N TRP A 43 -16.60 -40.32 -35.88
CA TRP A 43 -16.08 -38.98 -35.61
C TRP A 43 -17.19 -38.00 -35.26
N GLY A 44 -18.34 -38.06 -35.95
CA GLY A 44 -19.51 -37.25 -35.59
C GLY A 44 -20.00 -37.52 -34.17
N SER A 45 -20.04 -38.79 -33.73
CA SER A 45 -20.43 -39.13 -32.36
C SER A 45 -19.43 -38.61 -31.31
N ILE A 46 -18.12 -38.75 -31.55
CA ILE A 46 -17.08 -38.31 -30.61
C ILE A 46 -17.14 -36.79 -30.40
N PHE A 47 -17.12 -36.00 -31.49
CA PHE A 47 -17.14 -34.54 -31.37
C PHE A 47 -18.51 -34.00 -30.97
N GLY A 48 -19.60 -34.68 -31.35
CA GLY A 48 -20.95 -34.35 -30.89
C GLY A 48 -21.10 -34.52 -29.39
N ALA A 49 -20.57 -35.61 -28.82
CA ALA A 49 -20.53 -35.82 -27.37
C ALA A 49 -19.70 -34.73 -26.67
N GLY A 50 -18.52 -34.39 -27.20
CA GLY A 50 -17.69 -33.29 -26.68
C GLY A 50 -18.42 -31.94 -26.65
N ALA A 51 -19.13 -31.60 -27.73
CA ALA A 51 -19.92 -30.37 -27.79
C ALA A 51 -21.07 -30.35 -26.78
N ILE A 52 -21.81 -31.46 -26.63
CA ILE A 52 -22.90 -31.57 -25.65
C ILE A 52 -22.39 -31.43 -24.22
N VAL A 53 -21.30 -32.12 -23.87
CA VAL A 53 -20.69 -32.03 -22.53
C VAL A 53 -20.27 -30.60 -22.23
N ASN A 54 -19.69 -29.89 -23.21
CA ASN A 54 -19.28 -28.50 -23.01
C ASN A 54 -20.47 -27.56 -22.80
N ILE A 55 -21.55 -27.73 -23.57
CA ILE A 55 -22.80 -26.96 -23.41
C ILE A 55 -23.43 -27.21 -22.04
N MET A 56 -23.44 -28.45 -21.57
CA MET A 56 -23.94 -28.80 -20.24
C MET A 56 -23.09 -28.17 -19.13
N LEU A 57 -21.76 -28.20 -19.26
CA LEU A 57 -20.85 -27.53 -18.32
C LEU A 57 -21.05 -26.02 -18.32
N THR A 58 -21.23 -25.39 -19.49
CA THR A 58 -21.57 -23.97 -19.57
C THR A 58 -22.87 -23.66 -18.83
N SER A 59 -23.94 -24.41 -19.10
CA SER A 59 -25.21 -24.21 -18.41
C SER A 59 -25.04 -24.31 -16.90
N HIS A 60 -24.31 -25.33 -16.42
CA HIS A 60 -24.06 -25.51 -14.99
C HIS A 60 -23.28 -24.34 -14.39
N ILE A 61 -22.19 -23.90 -15.04
CA ILE A 61 -21.33 -22.79 -14.56
C ILE A 61 -22.11 -21.48 -14.48
N MET A 62 -23.06 -21.26 -15.39
CA MET A 62 -23.90 -20.04 -15.39
C MET A 62 -24.83 -19.97 -14.17
N ASP A 63 -25.18 -21.11 -13.57
CA ASP A 63 -26.04 -21.17 -12.37
C ASP A 63 -25.25 -21.00 -11.06
N LEU A 64 -23.90 -20.96 -11.12
CA LEU A 64 -23.03 -20.92 -9.94
C LEU A 64 -22.66 -19.48 -9.53
N VAL A 65 -22.40 -19.30 -8.23
CA VAL A 65 -21.79 -18.06 -7.70
C VAL A 65 -20.28 -18.00 -8.01
N GLN A 66 -19.66 -16.82 -7.96
CA GLN A 66 -18.28 -16.60 -8.45
C GLN A 66 -17.23 -17.57 -7.87
N GLN A 67 -17.30 -17.87 -6.57
CA GLN A 67 -16.37 -18.80 -5.92
C GLN A 67 -16.50 -20.23 -6.48
N GLU A 68 -17.73 -20.66 -6.75
CA GLU A 68 -18.03 -22.00 -7.30
C GLU A 68 -17.70 -22.07 -8.80
N GLN A 69 -17.91 -20.97 -9.54
CA GLN A 69 -17.48 -20.85 -10.94
C GLN A 69 -15.97 -21.09 -11.08
N MET A 70 -15.16 -20.49 -10.19
CA MET A 70 -13.70 -20.69 -10.22
C MET A 70 -13.28 -22.15 -9.97
N ALA A 71 -14.07 -22.91 -9.23
CA ALA A 71 -13.83 -24.34 -9.02
C ALA A 71 -14.28 -25.21 -10.20
N ALA A 72 -15.34 -24.80 -10.91
CA ALA A 72 -15.93 -25.58 -12.01
C ALA A 72 -15.26 -25.35 -13.37
N ILE A 73 -14.75 -24.15 -13.65
CA ILE A 73 -14.12 -23.79 -14.94
C ILE A 73 -12.90 -24.65 -15.30
N PRO A 74 -12.00 -25.05 -14.37
CA PRO A 74 -10.90 -25.95 -14.69
C PRO A 74 -11.33 -27.26 -15.35
N LEU A 75 -12.48 -27.83 -14.94
CA LEU A 75 -13.03 -29.03 -15.57
C LEU A 75 -13.44 -28.77 -17.03
N GLN A 76 -14.07 -27.63 -17.30
CA GLN A 76 -14.44 -27.23 -18.66
C GLN A 76 -13.21 -27.00 -19.55
N VAL A 77 -12.14 -26.40 -19.00
CA VAL A 77 -10.86 -26.26 -19.70
C VAL A 77 -10.30 -27.63 -20.11
N VAL A 78 -10.33 -28.62 -19.22
CA VAL A 78 -9.88 -29.99 -19.53
C VAL A 78 -10.70 -30.62 -20.65
N VAL A 79 -12.02 -30.42 -20.68
CA VAL A 79 -12.89 -30.90 -21.77
C VAL A 79 -12.54 -30.27 -23.11
N VAL A 80 -12.28 -28.95 -23.13
CA VAL A 80 -11.85 -28.25 -24.35
C VAL A 80 -10.50 -28.78 -24.83
N LEU A 81 -9.50 -28.86 -23.95
CA LEU A 81 -8.17 -29.37 -24.30
C LEU A 81 -8.22 -30.81 -24.81
N SER A 82 -9.08 -31.65 -24.21
CA SER A 82 -9.29 -33.02 -24.67
C SER A 82 -9.92 -33.05 -26.07
N THR A 83 -10.95 -32.22 -26.31
CA THR A 83 -11.57 -32.06 -27.63
C THR A 83 -10.55 -31.60 -28.68
N MET A 84 -9.66 -30.68 -28.32
CA MET A 84 -8.57 -30.22 -29.18
C MET A 84 -7.57 -31.32 -29.51
N PHE A 85 -7.14 -32.09 -28.51
CA PHE A 85 -6.23 -33.20 -28.70
C PHE A 85 -6.81 -34.25 -29.65
N VAL A 86 -8.07 -34.65 -29.42
CA VAL A 86 -8.78 -35.61 -30.27
C VAL A 86 -8.97 -35.06 -31.69
N TRP A 87 -9.19 -33.76 -31.85
CA TRP A 87 -9.25 -33.12 -33.17
C TRP A 87 -7.93 -33.17 -33.92
N GLY A 88 -6.80 -32.95 -33.23
CA GLY A 88 -5.47 -33.15 -33.79
C GLY A 88 -5.25 -34.61 -34.22
N VAL A 89 -5.70 -35.59 -33.43
CA VAL A 89 -5.64 -37.01 -33.77
C VAL A 89 -6.50 -37.34 -34.99
N PHE A 90 -7.71 -36.80 -35.09
CA PHE A 90 -8.56 -36.93 -36.28
C PHE A 90 -7.86 -36.40 -37.53
N LEU A 91 -7.39 -35.15 -37.48
CA LEU A 91 -6.73 -34.52 -38.63
C LEU A 91 -5.47 -35.29 -39.04
N LYS A 92 -4.72 -35.82 -38.07
CA LYS A 92 -3.51 -36.59 -38.35
C LYS A 92 -3.81 -38.00 -38.87
N GLY A 93 -4.79 -38.68 -38.28
CA GLY A 93 -5.16 -40.06 -38.62
C GLY A 93 -5.78 -40.17 -40.00
N GLU A 94 -6.53 -39.15 -40.43
CA GLU A 94 -7.24 -39.14 -41.71
C GLU A 94 -6.48 -38.39 -42.83
N GLY A 95 -5.23 -37.98 -42.60
CA GLY A 95 -4.41 -37.29 -43.61
C GLY A 95 -4.90 -35.87 -43.96
N LEU A 96 -5.48 -35.16 -42.99
CA LEU A 96 -6.09 -33.83 -43.14
C LEU A 96 -5.25 -32.72 -42.47
N GLN A 97 -3.97 -32.95 -42.20
CA GLN A 97 -3.13 -32.03 -41.41
C GLN A 97 -3.01 -30.64 -42.06
N ASP A 98 -3.03 -30.59 -43.40
CA ASP A 98 -2.95 -29.35 -44.19
C ASP A 98 -4.32 -28.67 -44.39
N SER A 99 -5.40 -29.31 -43.93
CA SER A 99 -6.78 -28.81 -44.10
C SER A 99 -7.20 -27.85 -42.99
N SER A 100 -6.42 -27.75 -41.90
CA SER A 100 -6.71 -26.80 -40.83
C SER A 100 -6.40 -25.36 -41.31
N PRO A 101 -7.39 -24.46 -41.43
CA PRO A 101 -7.13 -23.12 -41.91
C PRO A 101 -6.18 -22.35 -40.96
N PRO A 102 -5.29 -21.47 -41.46
CA PRO A 102 -4.39 -20.68 -40.61
C PRO A 102 -5.11 -19.91 -39.50
N ILE A 103 -6.36 -19.49 -39.75
CA ILE A 103 -7.20 -18.79 -38.76
C ILE A 103 -7.49 -19.65 -37.53
N VAL A 104 -7.63 -20.97 -37.69
CA VAL A 104 -7.86 -21.91 -36.59
C VAL A 104 -6.59 -22.09 -35.76
N ARG A 105 -5.44 -22.18 -36.42
CA ARG A 105 -4.13 -22.25 -35.74
C ARG A 105 -3.82 -20.95 -35.00
N GLY A 106 -4.16 -19.81 -35.60
CA GLY A 106 -4.05 -18.49 -34.98
C GLY A 106 -4.98 -18.31 -33.79
N ALA A 107 -6.24 -18.74 -33.91
CA ALA A 107 -7.20 -18.73 -32.81
C ALA A 107 -6.74 -19.63 -31.66
N PHE A 108 -6.14 -20.80 -31.94
CA PHE A 108 -5.55 -21.68 -30.93
C PHE A 108 -4.41 -20.99 -30.18
N PHE A 109 -3.41 -20.48 -30.89
CA PHE A 109 -2.28 -19.78 -30.27
C PHE A 109 -2.75 -18.60 -29.44
N TRP A 110 -3.65 -17.78 -29.98
CA TRP A 110 -4.20 -16.61 -29.29
C TRP A 110 -4.99 -17.00 -28.03
N THR A 111 -5.82 -18.04 -28.10
CA THR A 111 -6.61 -18.51 -26.94
C THR A 111 -5.72 -19.09 -25.85
N THR A 112 -4.74 -19.92 -26.22
CA THR A 112 -3.79 -20.49 -25.27
C THR A 112 -2.95 -19.41 -24.60
N VAL A 113 -2.40 -18.45 -25.35
CA VAL A 113 -1.64 -17.33 -24.78
C VAL A 113 -2.53 -16.47 -23.88
N SER A 114 -3.77 -16.19 -24.29
CA SER A 114 -4.71 -15.39 -23.50
C SER A 114 -5.08 -16.07 -22.19
N LEU A 115 -5.30 -17.40 -22.19
CA LEU A 115 -5.58 -18.18 -20.99
C LEU A 115 -4.38 -18.26 -20.05
N LEU A 116 -3.18 -18.47 -20.58
CA LEU A 116 -1.95 -18.47 -19.79
C LEU A 116 -1.67 -17.09 -19.19
N LEU A 117 -1.87 -16.02 -19.98
CA LEU A 117 -1.72 -14.65 -19.51
C LEU A 117 -2.78 -14.33 -18.44
N ALA A 118 -4.05 -14.65 -18.67
CA ALA A 118 -5.12 -14.44 -17.70
C ALA A 118 -4.90 -15.23 -16.40
N GLY A 119 -4.45 -16.48 -16.50
CA GLY A 119 -4.07 -17.29 -15.36
C GLY A 119 -2.88 -16.69 -14.60
N TYR A 120 -1.85 -16.25 -15.31
CA TYR A 120 -0.68 -15.60 -14.72
C TYR A 120 -1.04 -14.26 -14.07
N THR A 121 -1.85 -13.43 -14.74
CA THR A 121 -2.27 -12.13 -14.21
C THR A 121 -3.17 -12.29 -12.99
N ASN A 122 -4.05 -13.29 -12.95
CA ASN A 122 -4.91 -13.56 -11.79
C ASN A 122 -4.18 -14.29 -10.65
N TRP A 123 -3.07 -14.98 -10.92
CA TRP A 123 -2.21 -15.56 -9.90
C TRP A 123 -1.34 -14.52 -9.21
N LEU A 124 -0.89 -13.50 -9.95
CA LEU A 124 -0.28 -12.32 -9.34
C LEU A 124 -1.34 -11.56 -8.52
N PRO A 125 -1.00 -11.05 -7.32
CA PRO A 125 -1.88 -10.17 -6.56
C PRO A 125 -2.32 -8.98 -7.43
N GLN A 126 -3.54 -9.04 -7.96
CA GLN A 126 -4.10 -7.98 -8.78
C GLN A 126 -4.38 -6.79 -7.86
N GLN A 127 -3.64 -5.70 -8.02
CA GLN A 127 -4.00 -4.42 -7.43
C GLN A 127 -5.22 -3.89 -8.19
N ARG A 128 -6.42 -4.31 -7.76
CA ARG A 128 -7.67 -3.79 -8.33
C ARG A 128 -7.83 -2.34 -7.92
N SER A 129 -7.69 -1.46 -8.91
CA SER A 129 -8.20 -0.10 -8.86
C SER A 129 -9.71 -0.14 -9.05
N ASP A 130 -10.43 -0.79 -8.13
CA ASP A 130 -11.84 -0.48 -7.99
C ASP A 130 -11.89 1.02 -7.67
N PRO A 131 -12.70 1.81 -8.39
CA PRO A 131 -12.83 3.23 -8.12
C PRO A 131 -13.15 3.35 -6.63
N PRO A 132 -12.44 4.21 -5.89
CA PRO A 132 -12.77 4.43 -4.50
C PRO A 132 -14.27 4.73 -4.43
N PRO A 133 -15.01 4.20 -3.43
CA PRO A 133 -16.35 4.73 -3.18
C PRO A 133 -16.16 6.23 -3.15
N LYS A 134 -16.81 6.94 -4.10
CA LYS A 134 -16.63 8.38 -4.34
C LYS A 134 -16.42 9.00 -2.99
N ALA A 135 -15.27 9.64 -2.78
CA ALA A 135 -15.01 10.42 -1.57
C ALA A 135 -16.27 11.24 -1.37
N ALA A 136 -17.13 10.76 -0.47
CA ALA A 136 -18.43 11.35 -0.30
C ALA A 136 -18.05 12.73 0.18
N ALA A 137 -18.37 13.75 -0.61
CA ALA A 137 -18.26 15.12 -0.16
C ALA A 137 -18.85 15.11 1.24
N ILE A 138 -17.99 15.31 2.26
CA ILE A 138 -18.39 15.22 3.66
C ILE A 138 -19.12 16.53 3.93
N SER A 139 -20.35 16.60 3.41
CA SER A 139 -21.34 17.63 3.67
C SER A 139 -22.54 16.90 4.28
N GLY A 140 -22.41 16.61 5.57
CA GLY A 140 -23.39 15.92 6.41
C GLY A 140 -22.77 15.62 7.77
N ASP A 141 -23.60 15.54 8.82
CA ASP A 141 -23.16 15.23 10.19
C ASP A 141 -22.47 13.86 10.22
N ILE A 142 -21.13 13.86 10.26
CA ILE A 142 -20.31 12.65 10.33
C ILE A 142 -20.55 11.92 11.66
N THR A 143 -20.69 10.59 11.64
CA THR A 143 -20.82 9.80 12.87
C THR A 143 -19.45 9.57 13.51
N MET A 144 -19.41 9.23 14.80
CA MET A 144 -18.13 8.91 15.47
C MET A 144 -17.44 7.69 14.84
N GLU A 145 -18.22 6.71 14.39
CA GLU A 145 -17.70 5.55 13.66
C GLU A 145 -17.00 5.96 12.36
N GLN A 146 -17.61 6.83 11.58
CA GLN A 146 -17.01 7.37 10.35
C GLN A 146 -15.76 8.21 10.64
N TYR A 147 -15.77 8.95 11.75
CA TYR A 147 -14.65 9.79 12.15
C TYR A 147 -13.44 8.97 12.65
N VAL A 148 -13.69 7.91 13.41
CA VAL A 148 -12.69 6.91 13.80
C VAL A 148 -12.14 6.17 12.58
N GLU A 149 -12.99 5.80 11.64
CA GLU A 149 -12.56 5.14 10.41
C GLU A 149 -11.68 6.07 9.56
N MET A 150 -11.98 7.37 9.51
CA MET A 150 -11.08 8.35 8.89
C MET A 150 -9.70 8.36 9.57
N GLY A 151 -9.64 8.26 10.91
CA GLY A 151 -8.39 8.10 11.65
C GLY A 151 -7.60 6.85 11.24
N ARG A 152 -8.28 5.70 11.14
CA ARG A 152 -7.69 4.44 10.64
C ARG A 152 -7.12 4.61 9.23
N ILE A 153 -7.87 5.26 8.34
CA ILE A 153 -7.45 5.55 6.96
C ILE A 153 -6.24 6.49 6.94
N ILE A 154 -6.17 7.50 7.80
CA ILE A 154 -4.98 8.36 7.89
C ILE A 154 -3.76 7.54 8.32
N VAL A 155 -3.92 6.59 9.24
CA VAL A 155 -2.82 5.74 9.73
C VAL A 155 -2.38 4.73 8.68
N PHE A 156 -3.30 3.94 8.13
CA PHE A 156 -3.00 2.77 7.29
C PHE A 156 -3.32 2.95 5.80
N GLY A 157 -3.99 4.02 5.41
CA GLY A 157 -4.56 4.19 4.07
C GLY A 157 -5.90 3.45 3.93
N ALA A 158 -6.62 3.76 2.85
CA ALA A 158 -7.95 3.21 2.59
C ALA A 158 -7.96 1.75 2.13
N LYS A 159 -6.82 1.22 1.64
CA LYS A 159 -6.71 -0.15 1.14
C LYS A 159 -5.74 -0.96 1.99
N GLU A 160 -6.25 -1.92 2.75
CA GLU A 160 -5.42 -2.99 3.31
C GLU A 160 -5.01 -3.94 2.18
N VAL A 161 -3.70 -4.09 1.97
CA VAL A 161 -3.17 -5.08 1.03
C VAL A 161 -2.79 -6.30 1.88
N ALA A 162 -3.39 -7.46 1.57
CA ALA A 162 -3.10 -8.70 2.30
C ALA A 162 -1.58 -8.98 2.30
N GLY A 163 -0.97 -8.96 3.48
CA GLY A 163 0.47 -9.20 3.67
C GLY A 163 1.38 -7.97 3.60
N GLN A 164 0.85 -6.75 3.40
CA GLN A 164 1.61 -5.51 3.48
C GLN A 164 0.97 -4.52 4.47
N LYS A 165 1.78 -3.97 5.38
CA LYS A 165 1.37 -2.85 6.25
C LYS A 165 1.16 -1.64 5.34
N SER A 166 -0.09 -1.35 4.97
CA SER A 166 -0.43 -0.18 4.17
C SER A 166 -0.13 1.09 4.96
N ILE A 167 0.35 2.14 4.28
CA ILE A 167 0.83 3.38 4.89
C ILE A 167 -0.09 4.51 4.43
N GLY A 168 -0.82 5.11 5.36
CA GLY A 168 -1.68 6.27 5.10
C GLY A 168 -0.91 7.59 5.20
N LYS A 169 -1.64 8.71 5.04
CA LYS A 169 -1.09 10.07 5.13
C LYS A 169 -0.29 10.31 6.42
N GLY A 170 -0.76 9.76 7.55
CA GLY A 170 -0.11 9.89 8.84
C GLY A 170 1.23 9.17 8.94
N GLN A 171 1.53 8.26 8.01
CA GLN A 171 2.79 7.52 7.91
C GLN A 171 3.19 6.73 9.19
N CYS A 172 2.29 6.62 10.17
CA CYS A 172 2.54 6.01 11.48
C CYS A 172 3.04 4.56 11.40
N PRO A 173 2.56 3.69 10.49
CA PRO A 173 3.03 2.32 10.36
C PRO A 173 4.47 2.16 9.88
N LEU A 174 5.12 3.24 9.41
CA LEU A 174 6.57 3.22 9.20
C LEU A 174 7.30 3.02 10.54
N CYS A 175 6.81 3.67 11.60
CA CYS A 175 7.50 3.79 12.87
C CYS A 175 6.91 2.91 13.97
N HIS A 176 5.59 2.80 14.03
CA HIS A 176 4.87 2.12 15.09
C HIS A 176 4.35 0.75 14.65
N THR A 177 4.29 -0.16 15.62
CA THR A 177 3.52 -1.41 15.53
C THR A 177 2.20 -1.25 16.26
N PHE A 178 1.25 -2.12 15.95
CA PHE A 178 -0.12 -2.03 16.47
C PHE A 178 -0.65 -3.33 17.05
N ASP A 179 0.03 -4.44 16.77
CA ASP A 179 -0.33 -5.79 17.22
C ASP A 179 0.39 -6.16 18.52
N PRO A 180 -0.23 -6.98 19.38
CA PRO A 180 0.37 -7.42 20.64
C PRO A 180 1.65 -8.24 20.38
N GLY A 181 2.74 -7.85 21.04
CA GLY A 181 4.03 -8.55 20.93
C GLY A 181 4.86 -8.20 19.70
N ASP A 182 4.33 -7.42 18.75
CA ASP A 182 5.12 -6.90 17.61
C ASP A 182 6.00 -5.75 18.08
N ASN A 183 7.31 -5.96 18.09
CA ASN A 183 8.30 -4.98 18.54
C ASN A 183 9.38 -4.84 17.47
N ILE A 184 9.15 -3.96 16.50
CA ILE A 184 10.17 -3.59 15.50
C ILE A 184 11.34 -2.78 16.09
N GLY A 185 11.35 -2.53 17.41
CA GLY A 185 12.39 -1.77 18.12
C GLY A 185 12.49 -0.28 17.78
N ARG A 186 11.73 0.19 16.78
CA ARG A 186 11.82 1.55 16.22
C ARG A 186 11.13 2.62 17.07
N CYS A 187 9.89 2.37 17.48
CA CYS A 187 9.06 3.26 18.30
C CYS A 187 8.16 2.43 19.24
N PRO A 188 7.53 3.03 20.26
CA PRO A 188 6.65 2.31 21.16
C PRO A 188 5.52 1.63 20.39
N ASN A 189 5.23 0.37 20.73
CA ASN A 189 4.08 -0.35 20.19
C ASN A 189 2.78 0.34 20.64
N LEU A 190 1.87 0.62 19.70
CA LEU A 190 0.60 1.29 19.96
C LEU A 190 -0.54 0.32 20.36
N PHE A 191 -0.28 -0.99 20.46
CA PHE A 191 -1.15 -1.94 21.14
C PHE A 191 -1.39 -1.53 22.59
N GLY A 192 -2.66 -1.45 23.03
CA GLY A 192 -3.02 -1.02 24.38
C GLY A 192 -2.76 0.48 24.66
N VAL A 193 -2.61 1.30 23.62
CA VAL A 193 -2.35 2.74 23.78
C VAL A 193 -3.54 3.47 24.44
N GLU A 194 -4.75 2.97 24.23
CA GLU A 194 -5.98 3.50 24.83
C GLU A 194 -5.87 3.55 26.36
N GLU A 195 -5.56 2.41 26.99
CA GLU A 195 -5.39 2.31 28.44
C GLU A 195 -4.08 2.97 28.90
N ARG A 196 -3.00 2.78 28.13
CA ARG A 196 -1.68 3.30 28.48
C ARG A 196 -1.66 4.82 28.56
N ALA A 197 -2.38 5.52 27.68
CA ALA A 197 -2.47 6.98 27.71
C ALA A 197 -3.05 7.51 29.04
N ALA A 198 -4.01 6.79 29.62
CA ALA A 198 -4.59 7.15 30.91
C ALA A 198 -3.61 6.97 32.08
N GLN A 199 -2.67 6.03 31.97
CA GLN A 199 -1.66 5.74 32.99
C GLN A 199 -0.41 6.63 32.84
N LYS A 200 0.06 6.83 31.60
CA LYS A 200 1.31 7.53 31.30
C LYS A 200 1.33 8.97 31.77
N LYS A 201 0.21 9.67 31.65
CA LYS A 201 0.06 11.06 32.11
C LYS A 201 0.33 11.24 33.62
N ASP A 202 0.19 10.19 34.41
CA ASP A 202 0.34 10.25 35.87
C ASP A 202 1.75 9.85 36.34
N GLU A 203 2.60 9.35 35.43
CA GLU A 203 3.99 8.95 35.74
C GLU A 203 4.87 10.14 36.13
N ASP A 204 5.78 9.93 37.08
CA ASP A 204 6.74 10.96 37.50
C ASP A 204 7.64 11.41 36.35
N ARG A 205 8.04 10.47 35.48
CA ARG A 205 8.83 10.80 34.28
C ARG A 205 8.04 11.71 33.35
N TYR A 206 6.75 11.43 33.14
CA TYR A 206 5.89 12.30 32.33
C TYR A 206 5.85 13.71 32.91
N LYS A 207 5.79 13.87 34.24
CA LYS A 207 5.70 15.20 34.85
C LYS A 207 7.00 16.01 34.76
N THR A 208 8.15 15.36 34.64
CA THR A 208 9.47 15.97 34.91
C THR A 208 10.48 15.90 33.77
N SER A 209 10.34 14.98 32.82
CA SER A 209 11.37 14.71 31.81
C SER A 209 10.77 14.32 30.45
N PRO A 210 11.44 14.67 29.34
CA PRO A 210 12.56 15.63 29.23
C PRO A 210 12.15 17.10 29.44
N VAL A 211 10.89 17.45 29.23
CA VAL A 211 10.33 18.76 29.54
C VAL A 211 9.47 18.64 30.81
N ALA A 212 9.52 19.60 31.73
CA ALA A 212 8.66 19.58 32.92
C ALA A 212 7.26 20.16 32.60
N ILE A 213 6.22 19.74 33.32
CA ILE A 213 4.89 20.36 33.15
C ILE A 213 4.96 21.88 33.42
N GLY A 214 4.36 22.66 32.52
CA GLY A 214 4.40 24.12 32.54
C GLY A 214 5.60 24.73 31.83
N GLU A 215 6.56 23.92 31.37
CA GLU A 215 7.66 24.39 30.54
C GLU A 215 7.33 24.28 29.05
N LYS A 216 7.93 25.18 28.27
CA LYS A 216 7.73 25.26 26.82
C LYS A 216 8.80 24.47 26.10
N ASP A 217 8.40 23.54 25.24
CA ASP A 217 9.32 22.89 24.32
C ASP A 217 9.81 23.91 23.27
N PRO A 218 11.13 24.12 23.13
CA PRO A 218 11.65 25.14 22.23
C PRO A 218 11.41 24.83 20.74
N ALA A 219 11.28 23.56 20.35
CA ALA A 219 11.13 23.15 18.95
C ALA A 219 9.69 23.34 18.42
N THR A 220 8.70 23.09 19.27
CA THR A 220 7.29 23.13 18.91
C THR A 220 6.57 24.35 19.44
N GLY A 221 7.07 24.92 20.54
CA GLY A 221 6.43 25.98 21.28
C GLY A 221 5.27 25.51 22.16
N VAL A 222 5.03 24.21 22.26
CA VAL A 222 4.00 23.62 23.12
C VAL A 222 4.42 23.73 24.59
N VAL A 223 3.48 24.13 25.45
CA VAL A 223 3.67 24.14 26.91
C VAL A 223 3.15 22.82 27.47
N LYS A 224 4.04 22.04 28.08
CA LYS A 224 3.73 20.68 28.51
C LYS A 224 2.66 20.64 29.60
N GLY A 225 1.70 19.72 29.46
CA GLY A 225 0.63 19.50 30.44
C GLY A 225 -0.38 20.65 30.53
N LYS A 226 -0.38 21.57 29.55
CA LYS A 226 -1.27 22.75 29.50
C LYS A 226 -2.14 22.71 28.25
N PRO A 227 -3.28 21.97 28.28
CA PRO A 227 -4.09 21.75 27.08
C PRO A 227 -4.69 23.06 26.54
N MET A 228 -4.91 24.04 27.42
CA MET A 228 -5.44 25.35 27.06
C MET A 228 -4.44 26.26 26.31
N GLU A 229 -3.15 25.95 26.40
CA GLU A 229 -2.06 26.70 25.74
C GLU A 229 -1.65 26.09 24.39
N ILE A 230 -2.30 24.99 23.98
CA ILE A 230 -2.22 24.49 22.61
C ILE A 230 -2.91 25.48 21.67
N ASP A 231 -2.38 25.61 20.45
CA ASP A 231 -3.00 26.39 19.37
C ASP A 231 -4.50 26.10 19.27
N GLU A 232 -5.31 27.15 19.23
CA GLU A 232 -6.77 27.06 19.24
C GLU A 232 -7.32 26.13 18.16
N ALA A 233 -6.66 26.06 16.99
CA ALA A 233 -7.07 25.18 15.91
C ALA A 233 -6.97 23.70 16.30
N TYR A 234 -5.98 23.33 17.12
CA TYR A 234 -5.69 21.95 17.50
C TYR A 234 -6.11 21.61 18.94
N ARG A 235 -6.59 22.60 19.70
CA ARG A 235 -6.95 22.44 21.10
C ARG A 235 -8.27 21.70 21.27
N ARG A 236 -8.34 20.83 22.28
CA ARG A 236 -9.59 20.18 22.71
C ARG A 236 -10.55 21.22 23.32
N GLY A 237 -11.84 21.12 22.98
CA GLY A 237 -12.87 21.93 23.64
C GLY A 237 -13.14 21.47 25.08
N GLY A 238 -13.47 22.40 25.98
CA GLY A 238 -13.97 22.08 27.33
C GLY A 238 -12.96 22.29 28.46
N SER A 239 -12.94 21.35 29.43
CA SER A 239 -12.23 21.49 30.72
C SER A 239 -10.73 21.70 30.59
N GLU A 240 -10.15 22.49 31.51
CA GLU A 240 -8.71 22.67 31.69
C GLU A 240 -8.00 21.43 32.25
N ASP A 241 -8.76 20.43 32.71
CA ASP A 241 -8.21 19.18 33.25
C ASP A 241 -7.41 18.42 32.20
N PHE A 242 -6.22 17.94 32.59
CA PHE A 242 -5.37 17.13 31.73
C PHE A 242 -5.81 15.65 31.72
N ILE A 243 -6.36 15.20 30.58
CA ILE A 243 -6.89 13.83 30.41
C ILE A 243 -6.05 13.00 29.43
N ALA A 244 -6.42 11.73 29.24
CA ALA A 244 -5.72 10.81 28.33
C ALA A 244 -5.65 11.32 26.88
N GLU A 245 -6.69 12.02 26.40
CA GLU A 245 -6.67 12.68 25.09
C GLU A 245 -5.55 13.71 24.97
N ASP A 246 -5.34 14.52 26.02
CA ASP A 246 -4.33 15.58 26.02
C ASP A 246 -2.92 14.98 25.98
N TYR A 247 -2.71 13.83 26.63
CA TYR A 247 -1.47 13.04 26.49
C TYR A 247 -1.24 12.57 25.04
N LEU A 248 -2.26 12.04 24.37
CA LEU A 248 -2.15 11.59 22.97
C LEU A 248 -1.88 12.78 22.03
N ARG A 249 -2.59 13.89 22.24
CA ARG A 249 -2.43 15.13 21.48
C ARG A 249 -1.03 15.71 21.64
N GLU A 250 -0.55 15.82 22.87
CA GLU A 250 0.81 16.27 23.16
C GLU A 250 1.85 15.33 22.54
N SER A 251 1.63 14.01 22.57
CA SER A 251 2.52 13.04 21.93
C SER A 251 2.65 13.24 20.40
N LEU A 252 1.58 13.70 19.73
CA LEU A 252 1.57 13.96 18.28
C LEU A 252 2.14 15.35 17.92
N MET A 253 1.91 16.35 18.77
CA MET A 253 2.26 17.76 18.51
C MET A 253 3.59 18.19 19.13
N CYS A 254 4.01 17.51 20.19
CA CYS A 254 5.28 17.71 20.88
C CYS A 254 5.86 16.34 21.30
N PRO A 255 6.35 15.53 20.35
CA PRO A 255 6.86 14.21 20.68
C PRO A 255 8.04 14.24 21.65
N SER A 256 8.84 15.32 21.63
CA SER A 256 9.94 15.53 22.60
C SER A 256 9.48 16.11 23.93
N CYS A 257 8.21 16.49 24.13
CA CYS A 257 7.72 16.87 25.46
C CYS A 257 7.78 15.68 26.41
N TYR A 258 7.44 14.47 25.93
CA TYR A 258 7.61 13.23 26.68
C TYR A 258 8.13 12.11 25.78
N VAL A 259 9.21 11.46 26.22
CA VAL A 259 9.80 10.33 25.49
C VAL A 259 9.75 9.09 26.36
N VAL A 260 9.10 8.05 25.84
CA VAL A 260 9.02 6.73 26.49
C VAL A 260 10.42 6.15 26.59
N THR A 261 10.78 5.64 27.76
CA THR A 261 12.09 5.05 28.03
C THR A 261 12.43 3.95 27.00
N GLY A 262 13.64 4.00 26.45
CA GLY A 262 14.17 3.07 25.45
C GLY A 262 13.82 3.40 24.00
N TYR A 263 13.11 4.49 23.73
CA TYR A 263 12.68 4.87 22.38
C TYR A 263 13.15 6.26 21.94
N GLY A 264 13.92 6.96 22.77
CA GLY A 264 14.46 8.28 22.47
C GLY A 264 15.96 8.30 22.22
N LYS A 265 16.39 9.41 21.64
CA LYS A 265 17.81 9.78 21.52
C LYS A 265 18.27 10.56 22.74
N ASP A 266 19.59 10.72 22.86
CA ASP A 266 20.24 11.50 23.93
C ASP A 266 19.76 11.08 25.33
N GLY A 267 19.71 9.76 25.58
CA GLY A 267 19.24 9.21 26.86
C GLY A 267 17.74 9.39 27.10
N ASP A 268 16.93 9.16 26.06
CA ASP A 268 15.47 9.36 26.07
C ASP A 268 15.04 10.81 26.37
N THR A 269 15.79 11.78 25.84
CA THR A 269 15.46 13.21 25.97
C THR A 269 15.01 13.88 24.68
N LYS A 270 15.25 13.24 23.52
CA LYS A 270 14.74 13.70 22.22
C LYS A 270 13.98 12.58 21.52
N SER A 271 12.79 12.90 21.04
CA SER A 271 11.98 11.95 20.30
C SER A 271 12.44 11.87 18.84
N PRO A 272 12.54 10.66 18.25
CA PRO A 272 12.73 10.50 16.81
C PRO A 272 11.42 10.71 16.03
N MET A 273 10.28 10.78 16.70
CA MET A 273 8.99 10.99 16.07
C MET A 273 8.87 12.43 15.57
N PRO A 274 8.48 12.66 14.31
CA PRO A 274 8.27 13.99 13.77
C PRO A 274 7.04 14.65 14.39
N VAL A 275 7.00 15.97 14.35
CA VAL A 275 5.85 16.77 14.78
C VAL A 275 4.75 16.64 13.71
N ILE A 276 3.70 15.89 14.02
CA ILE A 276 2.77 15.33 13.01
C ILE A 276 1.94 16.40 12.28
N ASN A 277 1.69 17.54 12.92
CA ASN A 277 0.99 18.68 12.33
C ASN A 277 1.91 19.67 11.57
N LYS A 278 3.20 19.32 11.42
CA LYS A 278 4.17 20.07 10.60
C LYS A 278 4.64 19.21 9.42
N PRO A 279 5.26 19.82 8.39
CA PRO A 279 5.89 19.06 7.31
C PRO A 279 6.85 18.00 7.85
N PRO A 280 6.93 16.82 7.21
CA PRO A 280 6.31 16.44 5.92
C PRO A 280 4.88 15.88 6.03
N ILE A 281 4.37 15.58 7.24
CA ILE A 281 3.08 14.89 7.41
C ILE A 281 1.90 15.88 7.35
N SER A 282 2.05 17.05 7.99
CA SER A 282 1.11 18.17 7.90
C SER A 282 -0.36 17.78 8.13
N LEU A 283 -0.64 16.98 9.18
CA LEU A 283 -2.03 16.69 9.53
C LEU A 283 -2.76 17.97 9.92
N THR A 284 -3.91 18.19 9.29
CA THR A 284 -4.85 19.25 9.67
C THR A 284 -5.45 18.96 11.04
N PRO A 285 -6.07 19.95 11.71
CA PRO A 285 -6.73 19.71 12.99
C PRO A 285 -7.77 18.59 12.95
N VAL A 286 -8.57 18.53 11.87
CA VAL A 286 -9.62 17.52 11.67
C VAL A 286 -9.00 16.12 11.54
N GLU A 287 -7.90 15.99 10.80
CA GLU A 287 -7.18 14.73 10.62
C GLU A 287 -6.48 14.28 11.89
N LEU A 288 -5.81 15.19 12.60
CA LEU A 288 -5.14 14.89 13.87
C LEU A 288 -6.15 14.41 14.92
N ASN A 289 -7.30 15.08 15.02
CA ASN A 289 -8.40 14.68 15.88
C ASN A 289 -8.97 13.30 15.50
N ALA A 290 -9.09 13.00 14.21
CA ALA A 290 -9.53 11.68 13.75
C ALA A 290 -8.54 10.57 14.14
N VAL A 291 -7.23 10.82 14.02
CA VAL A 291 -6.20 9.90 14.49
C VAL A 291 -6.30 9.66 16.00
N ILE A 292 -6.52 10.71 16.80
CA ILE A 292 -6.72 10.56 18.25
C ILE A 292 -7.99 9.76 18.56
N ALA A 293 -9.11 10.06 17.90
CA ALA A 293 -10.36 9.34 18.07
C ALA A 293 -10.19 7.84 17.78
N TRP A 294 -9.43 7.52 16.73
CA TRP A 294 -9.07 6.15 16.41
C TRP A 294 -8.18 5.52 17.48
N LEU A 295 -7.12 6.20 17.93
CA LEU A 295 -6.24 5.70 19.01
C LEU A 295 -7.02 5.42 20.31
N GLN A 296 -8.09 6.16 20.60
CA GLN A 296 -8.96 5.99 21.77
C GLN A 296 -9.97 4.83 21.67
N SER A 297 -10.12 4.22 20.49
CA SER A 297 -11.09 3.13 20.26
C SER A 297 -10.48 1.91 19.55
N LYS A 298 -9.20 1.98 19.17
CA LYS A 298 -8.54 0.92 18.39
C LYS A 298 -8.50 -0.41 19.14
N ASP A 299 -8.35 -0.39 20.46
CA ASP A 299 -8.24 -1.59 21.29
C ASP A 299 -9.62 -2.18 21.64
N THR A 300 -10.69 -1.38 21.44
CA THR A 300 -12.10 -1.81 21.54
C THR A 300 -12.92 -1.40 20.30
N PRO A 301 -12.66 -1.98 19.12
CA PRO A 301 -13.35 -1.58 17.89
C PRO A 301 -14.87 -1.66 18.00
N GLY A 302 -15.57 -0.58 17.63
CA GLY A 302 -17.02 -0.46 17.72
C GLY A 302 -17.55 0.05 19.07
N ASP A 303 -16.69 0.20 20.10
CA ASP A 303 -17.01 0.92 21.33
C ASP A 303 -16.41 2.33 21.29
N PHE A 304 -17.29 3.32 21.15
CA PHE A 304 -16.90 4.74 21.08
C PHE A 304 -17.16 5.49 22.39
N ALA A 305 -17.57 4.82 23.47
CA ALA A 305 -17.92 5.49 24.73
C ALA A 305 -16.73 6.21 25.38
N LYS A 306 -15.50 5.80 25.04
CA LYS A 306 -14.26 6.39 25.56
C LYS A 306 -13.66 7.45 24.64
N VAL A 307 -14.22 7.65 23.45
CA VAL A 307 -13.74 8.67 22.51
C VAL A 307 -14.20 10.04 23.00
N THR A 308 -13.23 10.91 23.31
CA THR A 308 -13.49 12.25 23.88
C THR A 308 -13.37 13.38 22.85
N VAL A 309 -12.79 13.08 21.69
CA VAL A 309 -12.60 14.04 20.61
C VAL A 309 -13.98 14.42 20.03
N PRO A 310 -14.27 15.73 19.83
CA PRO A 310 -15.53 16.16 19.24
C PRO A 310 -15.58 15.86 17.74
N LEU A 311 -16.78 15.62 17.24
CA LEU A 311 -17.03 15.58 15.79
C LEU A 311 -16.76 16.97 15.18
N PRO A 312 -16.23 17.04 13.95
CA PRO A 312 -16.02 18.31 13.26
C PRO A 312 -17.36 19.00 13.02
N SER A 313 -17.44 20.30 13.31
CA SER A 313 -18.61 21.11 12.97
C SER A 313 -18.62 21.48 11.49
N ALA A 314 -19.80 21.73 10.92
CA ALA A 314 -19.99 22.07 9.49
C ALA A 314 -19.18 23.30 9.01
N GLU A 315 -18.75 24.17 9.93
CA GLU A 315 -17.89 25.34 9.63
C GLU A 315 -16.40 24.97 9.66
N SER A 316 -16.01 23.96 10.45
CA SER A 316 -14.63 23.44 10.52
C SER A 316 -14.29 22.43 9.43
N SER A 317 -15.30 21.91 8.73
CA SER A 317 -15.18 20.97 7.62
C SER A 317 -15.03 21.66 6.25
N ALA A 318 -14.78 22.97 6.21
CA ALA A 318 -14.44 23.63 4.96
C ALA A 318 -13.10 23.06 4.46
N PRO A 319 -13.06 22.34 3.32
CA PRO A 319 -11.80 21.90 2.77
C PRO A 319 -10.98 23.16 2.49
N ALA A 320 -9.75 23.21 3.01
CA ALA A 320 -8.78 24.18 2.54
C ALA A 320 -8.76 24.06 1.02
N LYS A 321 -9.15 25.14 0.31
CA LYS A 321 -9.03 25.23 -1.13
C LYS A 321 -7.54 25.18 -1.49
N ASN A 322 -7.01 23.98 -1.65
CA ASN A 322 -5.91 23.76 -2.55
C ASN A 322 -6.53 23.40 -3.90
N GLU A 323 -6.54 24.38 -4.80
CA GLU A 323 -6.73 24.15 -6.22
C GLU A 323 -5.52 23.37 -6.74
N SER A 324 -5.62 22.03 -6.75
CA SER A 324 -5.03 21.17 -7.78
C SER A 324 -5.47 19.71 -7.62
N ALA A 325 -6.32 19.30 -8.56
CA ALA A 325 -6.37 18.00 -9.23
C ALA A 325 -6.59 16.70 -8.41
N ASP A 326 -7.72 16.04 -8.71
CA ASP A 326 -7.88 14.57 -8.79
C ASP A 326 -7.26 13.71 -7.68
N ASP A 327 -7.73 13.89 -6.43
CA ASP A 327 -7.53 12.90 -5.36
C ASP A 327 -8.54 11.75 -5.49
N GLU A 328 -8.36 10.91 -6.51
CA GLU A 328 -8.61 9.48 -6.32
C GLU A 328 -7.40 8.90 -5.58
N GLU A 329 -7.62 8.32 -4.38
CA GLU A 329 -6.60 7.64 -3.55
C GLU A 329 -5.84 6.58 -4.36
N LYS A 330 -4.75 7.03 -4.98
CA LYS A 330 -3.78 6.19 -5.66
C LYS A 330 -2.71 5.77 -4.65
N PRO A 331 -2.15 4.56 -4.79
CA PRO A 331 -0.91 4.21 -4.08
C PRO A 331 0.11 5.33 -4.32
N ILE A 332 0.89 5.68 -3.28
CA ILE A 332 1.93 6.71 -3.36
C ILE A 332 2.81 6.42 -4.58
N PHE A 333 2.63 7.21 -5.64
CA PHE A 333 3.35 7.06 -6.90
C PHE A 333 3.72 8.45 -7.41
N VAL A 334 5.01 8.79 -7.34
CA VAL A 334 5.51 10.07 -7.83
C VAL A 334 5.93 9.94 -9.28
N THR A 335 5.47 10.88 -10.09
CA THR A 335 5.61 10.82 -11.55
C THR A 335 6.89 11.50 -12.04
N GLY A 336 7.47 12.39 -11.24
CA GLY A 336 8.58 13.24 -11.66
C GLY A 336 8.11 14.56 -12.24
N ASN A 337 6.81 14.82 -12.33
CA ASN A 337 6.27 16.14 -12.71
C ASN A 337 6.23 17.11 -11.53
N GLU A 338 6.21 16.59 -10.32
CA GLU A 338 6.21 17.32 -9.07
C GLU A 338 7.57 18.00 -8.84
N SER A 339 7.62 18.96 -7.91
CA SER A 339 8.88 19.55 -7.47
C SER A 339 9.70 18.52 -6.69
N VAL A 340 11.03 18.69 -6.62
CA VAL A 340 11.88 17.76 -5.86
C VAL A 340 11.52 17.72 -4.37
N PRO A 341 11.29 18.86 -3.69
CA PRO A 341 10.78 18.85 -2.31
C PRO A 341 9.46 18.10 -2.16
N ASP A 342 8.52 18.26 -3.09
CA ASP A 342 7.22 17.58 -3.01
C ASP A 342 7.37 16.06 -3.16
N MET A 343 8.21 15.59 -4.09
CA MET A 343 8.51 14.17 -4.23
C MET A 343 9.16 13.60 -2.96
N ILE A 344 10.15 14.31 -2.41
CA ILE A 344 10.85 13.92 -1.19
C ILE A 344 9.89 13.81 0.00
N ASN A 345 9.00 14.79 0.17
CA ASN A 345 7.99 14.81 1.22
C ASN A 345 6.96 13.69 1.04
N THR A 346 6.45 13.52 -0.17
CA THR A 346 5.45 12.50 -0.53
C THR A 346 5.98 11.09 -0.25
N LEU A 347 7.26 10.84 -0.53
CA LEU A 347 7.91 9.56 -0.29
C LEU A 347 8.29 9.34 1.18
N GLY A 348 8.17 10.36 2.04
CA GLY A 348 8.49 10.28 3.46
C GLY A 348 9.99 10.21 3.76
N CYS A 349 10.88 10.56 2.83
CA CYS A 349 12.33 10.57 3.07
C CYS A 349 12.73 11.44 4.29
N PRO A 350 12.14 12.64 4.49
CA PRO A 350 12.41 13.51 5.64
C PRO A 350 12.12 12.90 7.00
N LEU A 351 11.27 11.86 7.06
CA LEU A 351 10.99 11.17 8.33
C LEU A 351 12.22 10.49 8.91
N CYS A 352 13.09 9.98 8.02
CA CYS A 352 14.26 9.22 8.43
C CYS A 352 15.54 10.01 8.20
N HIS A 353 15.59 10.81 7.15
CA HIS A 353 16.81 11.47 6.71
C HIS A 353 16.78 12.97 6.98
N THR A 354 17.96 13.47 7.36
CA THR A 354 18.25 14.90 7.27
C THR A 354 18.71 15.16 5.85
N ILE A 355 18.04 16.06 5.16
CA ILE A 355 18.26 16.30 3.72
C ILE A 355 18.54 17.80 3.51
N PRO A 356 19.80 18.19 3.29
CA PRO A 356 20.16 19.58 3.03
C PRO A 356 19.37 20.16 1.85
N GLY A 357 18.93 21.41 1.97
CA GLY A 357 18.12 22.06 0.94
C GLY A 357 16.65 21.62 0.87
N VAL A 358 16.17 20.79 1.80
CA VAL A 358 14.74 20.45 1.96
C VAL A 358 14.26 20.94 3.33
N GLU A 359 13.33 21.89 3.32
CA GLU A 359 12.76 22.46 4.55
C GLU A 359 12.07 21.38 5.39
N GLY A 360 12.38 21.35 6.70
CA GLY A 360 11.79 20.38 7.63
C GLY A 360 12.38 18.97 7.56
N ALA A 361 13.31 18.68 6.64
CA ALA A 361 13.99 17.39 6.56
C ALA A 361 15.11 17.29 7.59
N VAL A 362 14.70 16.97 8.82
CA VAL A 362 15.57 16.81 10.00
C VAL A 362 15.49 15.40 10.59
N GLY A 363 15.07 14.42 9.78
CA GLY A 363 15.01 13.02 10.19
C GLY A 363 16.39 12.52 10.61
N THR A 364 16.46 11.73 11.67
CA THR A 364 17.74 11.20 12.17
C THR A 364 17.72 9.69 12.38
N LEU A 365 16.66 9.01 11.93
CA LEU A 365 16.57 7.56 12.00
C LEU A 365 17.51 6.90 10.98
N GLY A 366 17.70 7.53 9.82
CA GLY A 366 18.69 7.17 8.82
C GLY A 366 19.86 8.16 8.77
N PRO A 367 20.86 7.89 7.93
CA PRO A 367 22.03 8.77 7.78
C PRO A 367 21.65 10.14 7.22
N VAL A 368 22.42 11.16 7.62
CA VAL A 368 22.36 12.48 7.00
C VAL A 368 22.83 12.39 5.54
N LEU A 369 22.05 12.94 4.61
CA LEU A 369 22.31 12.84 3.18
C LEU A 369 23.26 13.96 2.74
N HIS A 370 24.55 13.83 3.04
CA HIS A 370 25.62 14.61 2.42
C HIS A 370 26.27 13.81 1.30
N GLU A 371 25.47 13.31 0.36
CA GLU A 371 25.92 12.24 -0.55
C GLU A 371 26.99 12.69 -1.52
N LYS A 372 27.07 13.98 -1.84
CA LYS A 372 28.16 14.53 -2.66
C LYS A 372 29.54 14.20 -2.11
N THR A 373 29.69 14.17 -0.79
CA THR A 373 30.95 13.84 -0.09
C THR A 373 30.96 12.44 0.49
N ASN A 374 29.83 11.94 0.97
CA ASN A 374 29.73 10.65 1.65
C ASN A 374 29.77 9.47 0.68
N ALA A 375 29.05 9.53 -0.44
CA ALA A 375 28.95 8.39 -1.36
C ALA A 375 30.31 7.95 -1.94
N PRO A 376 31.23 8.85 -2.37
CA PRO A 376 32.55 8.46 -2.83
C PRO A 376 33.40 7.71 -1.79
N ASN A 377 33.17 7.97 -0.50
CA ASN A 377 33.86 7.27 0.59
C ASN A 377 33.20 5.92 0.85
N ARG A 378 31.85 5.86 0.88
CA ARG A 378 31.08 4.64 1.10
C ARG A 378 31.29 3.59 0.01
N ILE A 379 31.41 4.00 -1.25
CA ILE A 379 31.73 3.09 -2.38
C ILE A 379 33.09 2.40 -2.19
N LYS A 380 34.03 3.03 -1.48
CA LYS A 380 35.37 2.48 -1.18
C LYS A 380 35.41 1.67 0.11
N ASP A 381 34.32 1.62 0.86
CA ASP A 381 34.25 0.86 2.11
C ASP A 381 34.39 -0.65 1.82
N PRO A 382 35.25 -1.39 2.54
CA PRO A 382 35.37 -2.84 2.36
C PRO A 382 34.07 -3.62 2.55
N ASN A 383 33.11 -3.07 3.30
CA ASN A 383 31.79 -3.66 3.55
C ASN A 383 30.75 -3.27 2.50
N TYR A 384 31.09 -2.43 1.53
CA TYR A 384 30.22 -2.09 0.42
C TYR A 384 30.05 -3.28 -0.53
N LYS A 385 28.83 -3.84 -0.57
CA LYS A 385 28.47 -5.00 -1.42
C LYS A 385 27.73 -4.60 -2.68
N GLY A 386 27.51 -3.31 -2.88
CA GLY A 386 26.87 -2.74 -4.05
C GLY A 386 27.75 -2.75 -5.29
N LYS A 387 27.20 -2.24 -6.40
CA LYS A 387 27.86 -2.19 -7.71
C LYS A 387 28.10 -0.76 -8.21
N ALA A 388 27.71 0.25 -7.43
CA ALA A 388 27.88 1.62 -7.85
C ALA A 388 29.35 2.01 -7.96
N THR A 389 29.66 2.80 -8.98
CA THR A 389 30.99 3.34 -9.25
C THR A 389 31.01 4.88 -9.21
N SER A 390 29.84 5.51 -9.10
CA SER A 390 29.68 6.95 -8.97
C SER A 390 28.66 7.31 -7.87
N THR A 391 28.70 8.56 -7.40
CA THR A 391 27.73 9.09 -6.42
C THR A 391 26.28 8.88 -6.86
N LYS A 392 25.96 9.19 -8.14
CA LYS A 392 24.61 9.01 -8.67
C LYS A 392 24.18 7.55 -8.69
N GLU A 393 25.07 6.65 -9.10
CA GLU A 393 24.80 5.21 -9.05
C GLU A 393 24.59 4.71 -7.62
N TYR A 394 25.36 5.23 -6.66
CA TYR A 394 25.25 4.85 -5.25
C TYR A 394 23.92 5.31 -4.65
N VAL A 395 23.51 6.55 -4.92
CA VAL A 395 22.22 7.07 -4.47
C VAL A 395 21.07 6.28 -5.11
N ARG A 396 21.15 5.99 -6.41
CA ARG A 396 20.14 5.18 -7.11
C ARG A 396 20.04 3.77 -6.51
N GLU A 397 21.18 3.14 -6.27
CA GLU A 397 21.23 1.80 -5.66
C GLU A 397 20.69 1.83 -4.23
N SER A 398 21.02 2.85 -3.44
CA SER A 398 20.51 3.00 -2.07
C SER A 398 18.98 3.15 -2.03
N ILE A 399 18.38 3.81 -3.03
CA ILE A 399 16.92 3.96 -3.13
C ILE A 399 16.26 2.64 -3.59
N LEU A 400 16.85 1.94 -4.55
CA LEU A 400 16.25 0.75 -5.16
C LEU A 400 16.56 -0.55 -4.42
N ASN A 401 17.67 -0.60 -3.68
CA ASN A 401 18.16 -1.76 -2.95
C ASN A 401 18.90 -1.30 -1.67
N PRO A 402 18.18 -0.74 -0.69
CA PRO A 402 18.78 -0.12 0.50
C PRO A 402 19.66 -1.08 1.31
N SER A 403 19.30 -2.36 1.38
CA SER A 403 20.08 -3.38 2.11
C SER A 403 21.37 -3.80 1.40
N ALA A 404 21.67 -3.30 0.19
CA ALA A 404 22.96 -3.53 -0.48
C ALA A 404 24.14 -2.99 0.32
N TYR A 405 23.92 -1.87 1.02
CA TYR A 405 24.89 -1.29 1.93
C TYR A 405 24.19 -0.52 3.04
N VAL A 406 24.29 -1.05 4.25
CA VAL A 406 23.76 -0.41 5.45
C VAL A 406 24.86 0.48 6.03
N VAL A 407 24.60 1.78 6.06
CA VAL A 407 25.57 2.78 6.53
C VAL A 407 25.89 2.57 8.01
N PHE A 408 27.18 2.68 8.38
CA PHE A 408 27.60 2.66 9.77
C PHE A 408 27.21 3.96 10.48
N ASN A 409 26.55 3.86 11.65
CA ASN A 409 26.23 5.01 12.49
C ASN A 409 27.38 5.24 13.48
N GLU A 410 28.25 6.19 13.15
CA GLU A 410 29.40 6.57 13.97
C GLU A 410 29.00 7.07 15.38
N GLU A 411 27.83 7.71 15.53
CA GLU A 411 27.36 8.21 16.82
C GLU A 411 26.94 7.08 17.77
N ALA A 412 26.32 6.04 17.22
CA ALA A 412 25.86 4.88 17.98
C ALA A 412 26.93 3.77 18.10
N GLY A 413 27.99 3.81 17.27
CA GLY A 413 29.01 2.77 17.22
C GLY A 413 28.53 1.46 16.60
N GLU A 414 27.45 1.48 15.82
CA GLU A 414 26.83 0.32 15.18
C GLU A 414 26.21 0.69 13.82
N PRO A 415 25.94 -0.26 12.91
CA PRO A 415 25.19 0.04 11.69
C PRO A 415 23.79 0.59 11.98
N PHE A 416 23.27 1.45 11.10
CA PHE A 416 21.83 1.73 11.11
C PHE A 416 21.05 0.41 10.99
N PRO A 417 19.83 0.30 11.54
CA PRO A 417 19.06 -0.94 11.41
C PRO A 417 18.79 -1.29 9.94
N ASP A 418 19.10 -2.52 9.53
CA ASP A 418 18.75 -3.01 8.20
C ASP A 418 17.22 -3.11 8.06
N GLY A 419 16.71 -2.85 6.85
CA GLY A 419 15.27 -2.77 6.57
C GLY A 419 14.59 -1.49 7.06
N LEU A 420 15.32 -0.55 7.68
CA LEU A 420 14.77 0.74 8.10
C LEU A 420 14.32 1.60 6.91
N MET A 421 15.12 1.59 5.84
CA MET A 421 14.76 2.23 4.56
C MET A 421 13.89 1.25 3.75
N PRO A 422 12.66 1.63 3.36
CA PRO A 422 11.77 0.74 2.62
C PRO A 422 12.39 0.22 1.32
N GLY A 423 12.30 -1.09 1.08
CA GLY A 423 12.80 -1.72 -0.15
C GLY A 423 11.81 -1.69 -1.33
N ASP A 424 10.71 -0.93 -1.22
CA ASP A 424 9.60 -0.94 -2.18
C ASP A 424 9.51 0.32 -3.05
N PHE A 425 10.49 1.22 -2.97
CA PHE A 425 10.50 2.47 -3.74
C PHE A 425 10.47 2.25 -5.26
N SER A 426 10.97 1.11 -5.77
CA SER A 426 10.84 0.75 -7.19
C SER A 426 9.38 0.73 -7.68
N ASN A 427 8.43 0.51 -6.78
CA ASN A 427 7.01 0.44 -7.07
C ASN A 427 6.29 1.79 -6.89
N LYS A 428 6.99 2.79 -6.33
CA LYS A 428 6.46 4.12 -5.97
C LYS A 428 7.02 5.25 -6.86
N LEU A 429 7.99 4.94 -7.72
CA LEU A 429 8.74 5.91 -8.51
C LEU A 429 8.57 5.63 -10.01
N SER A 430 8.23 6.65 -10.79
CA SER A 430 8.49 6.61 -12.23
C SER A 430 10.00 6.66 -12.50
N VAL A 431 10.41 6.28 -13.72
CA VAL A 431 11.82 6.43 -14.16
C VAL A 431 12.29 7.89 -14.08
N GLN A 432 11.42 8.83 -14.44
CA GLN A 432 11.75 10.26 -14.38
C GLN A 432 11.88 10.74 -12.93
N ALA A 433 11.02 10.25 -12.02
CA ALA A 433 11.05 10.62 -10.61
C ALA A 433 12.36 10.18 -9.96
N ILE A 434 12.78 8.93 -10.18
CA ILE A 434 14.04 8.44 -9.60
C ILE A 434 15.25 9.20 -10.16
N ASP A 435 15.28 9.55 -11.45
CA ASP A 435 16.38 10.32 -12.03
C ASP A 435 16.49 11.71 -11.38
N LYS A 436 15.36 12.42 -11.22
CA LYS A 436 15.33 13.72 -10.53
C LYS A 436 15.76 13.63 -9.06
N LEU A 437 15.31 12.61 -8.34
CA LEU A 437 15.68 12.40 -6.93
C LEU A 437 17.18 12.10 -6.80
N VAL A 438 17.71 11.23 -7.67
CA VAL A 438 19.14 10.90 -7.70
C VAL A 438 19.96 12.14 -8.02
N ASP A 439 19.57 12.93 -9.01
CA ASP A 439 20.27 14.15 -9.38
C ASP A 439 20.35 15.13 -8.22
N PHE A 440 19.24 15.38 -7.52
CA PHE A 440 19.23 16.26 -6.35
C PHE A 440 20.03 15.69 -5.18
N ILE A 441 19.73 14.46 -4.73
CA ILE A 441 20.36 13.86 -3.55
C ILE A 441 21.86 13.66 -3.77
N SER A 442 22.30 13.34 -4.99
CA SER A 442 23.74 13.18 -5.28
C SER A 442 24.55 14.48 -5.09
N GLU A 443 23.91 15.64 -5.11
CA GLU A 443 24.55 16.94 -4.94
C GLU A 443 24.37 17.51 -3.53
N THR A 444 23.62 16.85 -2.64
CA THR A 444 23.45 17.32 -1.27
C THR A 444 24.76 17.23 -0.50
N GLN A 445 25.03 18.28 0.29
CA GLN A 445 26.23 18.45 1.10
C GLN A 445 25.88 19.31 2.31
N ALA A 446 26.75 19.37 3.33
CA ALA A 446 26.55 20.25 4.47
C ALA A 446 26.40 21.71 4.00
N GLU A 447 25.44 22.43 4.57
CA GLU A 447 25.33 23.89 4.39
C GLU A 447 26.58 24.53 5.01
N GLY A 448 27.27 25.36 4.21
CA GLY A 448 28.57 25.95 4.56
C GLY A 448 28.48 27.25 5.32
#